data_AF-F8F2G0-F1
#
_entry.id   AF-F8F2G0-F1
#
_cell.length_a   1.000
_cell.length_b   1.000
_cell.length_c   1.000
_cell.angle_alpha   90.00
_cell.angle_beta   90.00
_cell.angle_gamma   90.00
#
_symmetry.space_group_name_H-M   'P 1'
#
loop_
_entity.id
_entity.type
_entity.pdbx_description
1 polymer ?
#
loop_
_entity_poly.entity_id
_entity_poly.type
_entity_poly.pdbx_seq_one_letter_code
_entity_poly.pdbx_strand_id
1 'polypeptide(L)'
;MNWQNRSIVRFILLLGSLIMVAALLTLFLRHRSSPVRRPSLSTIDEAIRTWAGLDEPQSILQDLSELLGSTDNSGIALSLLKRYRILTLKAQSRAQHNNLLNVYVDRSRILYQKFPERTELLVFFLDSLNQVLRPFSEMELDSLRHISMESISEQNRALLMLVIHKARMDTPENCMELPYGTILLHELAHSDGSTGSVFAINEILVLALTGNIQAALGRGKQLQSQSSIAEELVANLVFDFGSPEEAARRFHELYNREKKQRFALHEADALLKDGKPLLARTIWLDLLQELSGKNLELALYNLGSLATNPAERQLFFRKLLDMQTSHEYALINYSRLLYPEAMDVYLTQSPLYTKSSLIQLEKVKHDLLGTSVYKTGALWLLLNHFPVDDRIYHWAAWYFFRIGNYQELEKLLSMAQENNIEYPSLLLYRAFLAMEQGNLSEAEQLLASYHGEAWYTPANLAKIYEKTYRIPKAIEYYQLAASFVHNPVIASRLYEQVGHCYRKLDKASDARRSYEYALQLNPDNITAAFALQQFDLYR
;
A
#
# COMPACT_ATOMS: atom_id res chain seq x y z
N MET A 1 -35.16 70.21 -43.47
CA MET A 1 -34.19 69.34 -42.77
C MET A 1 -33.06 69.04 -43.75
N ASN A 2 -31.87 69.62 -43.52
CA ASN A 2 -30.76 69.65 -44.46
C ASN A 2 -30.25 68.23 -44.76
N TRP A 3 -29.75 67.96 -45.97
CA TRP A 3 -29.31 66.61 -46.39
C TRP A 3 -28.27 66.00 -45.42
N GLN A 4 -27.45 66.85 -44.79
CA GLN A 4 -26.47 66.46 -43.76
C GLN A 4 -27.10 65.91 -42.46
N ASN A 5 -28.33 66.30 -42.11
CA ASN A 5 -28.99 65.76 -40.91
C ASN A 5 -29.56 64.35 -41.15
N ARG A 6 -29.83 63.98 -42.40
CA ARG A 6 -30.36 62.65 -42.72
C ARG A 6 -29.32 61.55 -42.60
N SER A 7 -28.05 61.83 -42.89
CA SER A 7 -26.96 60.84 -42.72
C SER A 7 -26.68 60.57 -41.24
N ILE A 8 -26.68 61.60 -40.40
CA ILE A 8 -26.46 61.46 -38.95
C ILE A 8 -27.59 60.63 -38.32
N VAL A 9 -28.86 60.91 -38.65
CA VAL A 9 -29.98 60.14 -38.12
C VAL A 9 -29.94 58.68 -38.57
N ARG A 10 -29.56 58.40 -39.83
CA ARG A 10 -29.39 57.02 -40.33
C ARG A 10 -28.26 56.29 -39.61
N PHE A 11 -27.15 56.97 -39.32
CA PHE A 11 -26.04 56.39 -38.58
C PHE A 11 -26.44 56.02 -37.14
N ILE A 12 -27.14 56.91 -36.45
CA ILE A 12 -27.62 56.66 -35.07
C ILE A 12 -28.59 55.48 -35.03
N LEU A 13 -29.51 55.38 -36.00
CA LEU A 13 -30.46 54.25 -36.08
C LEU A 13 -29.75 52.92 -36.37
N LEU A 14 -28.76 52.91 -37.26
CA LEU A 14 -27.94 51.72 -37.52
C LEU A 14 -27.16 51.29 -36.29
N LEU A 15 -26.51 52.23 -35.60
CA LEU A 15 -25.75 51.95 -34.38
C LEU A 15 -26.67 51.39 -33.27
N GLY A 16 -27.85 51.98 -33.09
CA GLY A 16 -28.86 51.47 -32.14
C GLY A 16 -29.32 50.05 -32.46
N SER A 17 -29.56 49.74 -33.74
CA SER A 17 -29.96 48.39 -34.17
C SER A 17 -28.88 47.35 -33.92
N LEU A 18 -27.60 47.71 -34.12
CA LEU A 18 -26.46 46.83 -33.92
C LEU A 18 -26.26 46.49 -32.44
N ILE A 19 -26.45 47.47 -31.55
CA ILE A 19 -26.42 47.28 -30.10
C ILE A 19 -27.56 46.35 -29.65
N MET A 20 -28.77 46.52 -30.20
CA MET A 20 -29.92 45.64 -29.91
C MET A 20 -29.67 44.20 -30.35
N VAL A 21 -29.10 43.99 -31.54
CA VAL A 21 -28.74 42.65 -32.02
C VAL A 21 -27.66 42.02 -31.14
N ALA A 22 -26.63 42.77 -30.74
CA ALA A 22 -25.61 42.27 -29.82
C ALA A 22 -26.19 41.87 -28.46
N ALA A 23 -27.09 42.68 -27.89
CA ALA A 23 -27.77 42.37 -26.63
C ALA A 23 -28.63 41.11 -26.73
N LEU A 24 -29.39 40.95 -27.82
CA LEU A 24 -30.19 39.75 -28.10
C LEU A 24 -29.31 38.52 -28.31
N LEU A 25 -28.17 38.63 -29.00
CA LEU A 25 -27.23 37.53 -29.18
C LEU A 25 -26.62 37.09 -27.84
N THR A 26 -26.33 38.05 -26.96
CA THR A 26 -25.79 37.78 -25.62
C THR A 26 -26.82 37.07 -24.74
N LEU A 27 -28.10 37.48 -24.82
CA LEU A 27 -29.21 36.79 -24.17
C LEU A 27 -29.40 35.37 -24.72
N PHE A 28 -29.34 35.19 -26.03
CA PHE A 28 -29.48 33.87 -26.66
C PHE A 28 -28.32 32.91 -26.32
N LEU A 29 -27.09 33.43 -26.24
CA LEU A 29 -25.93 32.66 -25.79
C LEU A 29 -25.99 32.32 -24.29
N ARG A 30 -26.57 33.19 -23.46
CA ARG A 30 -26.79 32.94 -22.03
C ARG A 30 -27.95 31.96 -21.76
N HIS A 31 -28.89 31.82 -22.71
CA HIS A 31 -30.04 30.91 -22.61
C HIS A 31 -29.90 29.60 -23.39
N ARG A 32 -28.78 29.36 -24.08
CA ARG A 32 -28.40 27.98 -24.40
C ARG A 32 -28.08 27.29 -23.07
N SER A 33 -29.03 26.49 -22.60
CA SER A 33 -28.84 25.52 -21.53
C SER A 33 -27.48 24.86 -21.73
N SER A 34 -26.55 25.11 -20.80
CA SER A 34 -25.23 24.51 -20.83
C SER A 34 -25.41 23.02 -21.10
N PRO A 35 -24.68 22.41 -22.05
CA PRO A 35 -24.82 21.00 -22.33
C PRO A 35 -24.76 20.26 -21.01
N VAL A 36 -25.81 19.51 -20.67
CA VAL A 36 -25.90 18.76 -19.40
C VAL A 36 -24.63 17.95 -19.30
N ARG A 37 -23.72 18.40 -18.44
CA ARG A 37 -22.38 17.87 -18.36
C ARG A 37 -22.53 16.51 -17.70
N ARG A 38 -22.56 15.44 -18.51
CA ARG A 38 -22.57 14.09 -17.98
C ARG A 38 -21.30 13.91 -17.15
N PRO A 39 -21.41 13.60 -15.86
CA PRO A 39 -20.24 13.41 -15.02
C PRO A 39 -19.42 12.24 -15.57
N SER A 40 -18.12 12.44 -15.73
CA SER A 40 -17.20 11.35 -16.06
C SER A 40 -16.70 10.70 -14.78
N LEU A 41 -16.33 9.42 -14.84
CA LEU A 41 -15.73 8.74 -13.70
C LEU A 41 -14.48 9.47 -13.18
N SER A 42 -13.70 10.08 -14.08
CA SER A 42 -12.53 10.89 -13.70
C SER A 42 -12.88 12.14 -12.90
N THR A 43 -13.98 12.84 -13.23
CA THR A 43 -14.43 13.99 -12.45
C THR A 43 -14.91 13.60 -11.06
N ILE A 44 -15.56 12.42 -10.95
CA ILE A 44 -15.99 11.87 -9.67
C ILE A 44 -14.79 11.46 -8.82
N ASP A 45 -13.76 10.85 -9.43
CA ASP A 45 -12.53 10.47 -8.72
C ASP A 45 -11.82 11.69 -8.12
N GLU A 46 -11.75 12.78 -8.89
CA GLU A 46 -11.16 14.02 -8.41
C GLU A 46 -11.97 14.64 -7.26
N ALA A 47 -13.29 14.61 -7.36
CA ALA A 47 -14.17 15.06 -6.29
C ALA A 47 -14.00 14.20 -5.02
N ILE A 48 -13.93 12.87 -5.15
CA ILE A 48 -13.68 11.97 -4.01
C ILE A 48 -12.29 12.19 -3.41
N ARG A 49 -11.28 12.45 -4.24
CA ARG A 49 -9.91 12.72 -3.77
C ARG A 49 -9.85 14.00 -2.94
N THR A 50 -10.47 15.07 -3.42
CA THR A 50 -10.47 16.39 -2.79
C THR A 50 -11.45 16.53 -1.62
N TRP A 51 -12.43 15.64 -1.50
CA TRP A 51 -13.38 15.66 -0.40
C TRP A 51 -12.72 15.31 0.95
N ALA A 52 -12.78 16.25 1.90
CA ALA A 52 -12.16 16.16 3.22
C ALA A 52 -12.89 15.25 4.21
N GLY A 53 -14.05 14.67 3.83
CA GLY A 53 -14.80 13.75 4.68
C GLY A 53 -15.59 14.40 5.81
N LEU A 54 -15.67 15.74 5.86
CA LEU A 54 -16.39 16.48 6.92
C LEU A 54 -17.87 16.73 6.57
N ASP A 55 -18.15 17.10 5.32
CA ASP A 55 -19.52 17.44 4.86
C ASP A 55 -20.14 16.34 4.00
N GLU A 56 -21.47 16.25 3.90
CA GLU A 56 -22.13 15.24 3.07
C GLU A 56 -21.78 15.43 1.57
N PRO A 57 -21.30 14.38 0.86
CA PRO A 57 -20.79 14.52 -0.51
C PRO A 57 -21.93 14.49 -1.54
N GLN A 58 -22.96 15.34 -1.36
CA GLN A 58 -24.21 15.28 -2.13
C GLN A 58 -24.00 15.37 -3.64
N SER A 59 -23.11 16.25 -4.11
CA SER A 59 -22.80 16.36 -5.55
C SER A 59 -22.18 15.08 -6.11
N ILE A 60 -21.27 14.45 -5.35
CA ILE A 60 -20.64 13.18 -5.74
C ILE A 60 -21.68 12.06 -5.78
N LEU A 61 -22.58 12.01 -4.79
CA LEU A 61 -23.66 11.01 -4.73
C LEU A 61 -24.68 11.20 -5.86
N GLN A 62 -24.97 12.45 -6.24
CA GLN A 62 -25.82 12.74 -7.39
C GLN A 62 -25.16 12.24 -8.68
N ASP A 63 -23.90 12.60 -8.92
CA ASP A 63 -23.15 12.17 -10.11
C ASP A 63 -23.05 10.64 -10.20
N LEU A 64 -22.78 9.96 -9.08
CA LEU A 64 -22.77 8.51 -8.99
C LEU A 64 -24.15 7.90 -9.25
N SER A 65 -25.23 8.53 -8.80
CA SER A 65 -26.61 8.07 -9.02
C SER A 65 -27.05 8.25 -10.46
N GLU A 66 -26.64 9.33 -11.13
CA GLU A 66 -26.88 9.54 -12.56
C GLU A 66 -26.18 8.47 -13.40
N LEU A 67 -24.93 8.14 -13.09
CA LEU A 67 -24.22 7.04 -13.74
C LEU A 67 -24.87 5.68 -13.46
N LEU A 68 -25.34 5.45 -12.23
CA LEU A 68 -26.04 4.22 -11.84
C LEU A 68 -27.24 3.94 -12.75
N GLY A 69 -28.04 4.97 -13.06
CA GLY A 69 -29.20 4.85 -13.95
C GLY A 69 -28.85 4.44 -15.39
N SER A 70 -27.60 4.64 -15.81
CA SER A 70 -27.08 4.27 -17.14
C SER A 70 -26.22 3.00 -17.14
N THR A 71 -26.12 2.31 -16.00
CA THR A 71 -25.15 1.22 -15.82
C THR A 71 -25.63 -0.07 -16.48
N ASP A 72 -25.29 -0.29 -17.75
CA ASP A 72 -25.68 -1.49 -18.51
C ASP A 72 -24.57 -2.55 -18.60
N ASN A 73 -23.43 -2.31 -17.96
CA ASN A 73 -22.31 -3.24 -17.90
C ASN A 73 -21.83 -3.38 -16.45
N SER A 74 -21.59 -4.62 -16.03
CA SER A 74 -21.05 -4.97 -14.71
C SER A 74 -19.70 -4.32 -14.39
N GLY A 75 -18.88 -4.00 -15.39
CA GLY A 75 -17.61 -3.29 -15.19
C GLY A 75 -17.80 -1.87 -14.65
N ILE A 76 -18.82 -1.16 -15.15
CA ILE A 76 -19.19 0.17 -14.63
C ILE A 76 -19.79 0.02 -13.23
N ALA A 77 -20.64 -0.99 -13.02
CA ALA A 77 -21.22 -1.29 -11.71
C ALA A 77 -20.13 -1.48 -10.63
N LEU A 78 -19.11 -2.30 -10.93
CA LEU A 78 -17.98 -2.54 -10.03
C LEU A 78 -17.21 -1.24 -9.74
N SER A 79 -17.01 -0.41 -10.77
CA SER A 79 -16.36 0.90 -10.65
C SER A 79 -17.15 1.84 -9.73
N LEU A 80 -18.48 1.87 -9.83
CA LEU A 80 -19.34 2.67 -8.96
C LEU A 80 -19.29 2.17 -7.50
N LEU A 81 -19.36 0.86 -7.27
CA LEU A 81 -19.32 0.29 -5.92
C LEU A 81 -17.99 0.56 -5.19
N LYS A 82 -16.86 0.53 -5.91
CA LYS A 82 -15.57 0.97 -5.36
C LYS A 82 -15.62 2.40 -4.83
N ARG A 83 -16.30 3.30 -5.52
CA ARG A 83 -16.42 4.72 -5.13
C ARG A 83 -17.35 4.90 -3.93
N TYR A 84 -18.49 4.22 -3.90
CA TYR A 84 -19.38 4.21 -2.72
C TYR A 84 -18.66 3.68 -1.47
N ARG A 85 -17.87 2.61 -1.63
CA ARG A 85 -17.03 2.08 -0.55
C ARG A 85 -15.99 3.09 -0.06
N ILE A 86 -15.27 3.75 -0.97
CA ILE A 86 -14.27 4.78 -0.62
C ILE A 86 -14.92 5.95 0.13
N LEU A 87 -16.07 6.43 -0.33
CA LEU A 87 -16.82 7.50 0.35
C LEU A 87 -17.17 7.11 1.79
N THR A 88 -17.67 5.88 1.98
CA THR A 88 -18.03 5.34 3.30
C THR A 88 -16.80 5.30 4.22
N LEU A 89 -15.65 4.85 3.71
CA LEU A 89 -14.40 4.78 4.48
C LEU A 89 -13.79 6.15 4.79
N LYS A 90 -14.00 7.16 3.94
CA LYS A 90 -13.47 8.52 4.13
C LYS A 90 -14.29 9.38 5.08
N ALA A 91 -15.49 8.96 5.47
CA ALA A 91 -16.36 9.70 6.38
C ALA A 91 -15.69 9.91 7.74
N GLN A 92 -15.59 11.16 8.18
CA GLN A 92 -14.93 11.51 9.45
C GLN A 92 -15.88 11.42 10.66
N SER A 93 -17.18 11.57 10.42
CA SER A 93 -18.19 11.46 11.49
C SER A 93 -18.96 10.15 11.41
N ARG A 94 -19.33 9.60 12.58
CA ARG A 94 -20.11 8.36 12.67
C ARG A 94 -21.48 8.47 12.00
N ALA A 95 -22.13 9.62 12.13
CA ALA A 95 -23.45 9.85 11.52
C ALA A 95 -23.38 9.80 9.99
N GLN A 96 -22.38 10.47 9.42
CA GLN A 96 -22.12 10.48 7.98
C GLN A 96 -21.66 9.12 7.45
N HIS A 97 -20.78 8.42 8.19
CA HIS A 97 -20.39 7.05 7.86
C HIS A 97 -21.62 6.15 7.76
N ASN A 98 -22.52 6.19 8.74
CA ASN A 98 -23.75 5.40 8.71
C ASN A 98 -24.67 5.76 7.52
N ASN A 99 -24.77 7.05 7.17
CA ASN A 99 -25.57 7.49 6.03
C ASN A 99 -24.99 6.96 4.71
N LEU A 100 -23.69 7.17 4.48
CA LEU A 100 -22.99 6.69 3.28
C LEU A 100 -22.98 5.17 3.21
N LEU A 101 -22.86 4.48 4.33
CA LEU A 101 -22.96 3.02 4.40
C LEU A 101 -24.35 2.53 3.98
N ASN A 102 -25.43 3.17 4.43
CA ASN A 102 -26.77 2.81 3.98
C ASN A 102 -26.93 3.00 2.46
N VAL A 103 -26.36 4.07 1.89
CA VAL A 103 -26.35 4.28 0.43
C VAL A 103 -25.54 3.18 -0.27
N TYR A 104 -24.36 2.84 0.26
CA TYR A 104 -23.52 1.78 -0.28
C TYR A 104 -24.21 0.42 -0.27
N VAL A 105 -24.90 0.06 0.82
CA VAL A 105 -25.68 -1.17 0.94
C VAL A 105 -26.84 -1.21 -0.07
N ASP A 106 -27.59 -0.12 -0.21
CA ASP A 106 -28.68 -0.07 -1.20
C ASP A 106 -28.14 -0.22 -2.63
N ARG A 107 -27.04 0.49 -2.96
CA ARG A 107 -26.47 0.45 -4.31
C ARG A 107 -25.81 -0.89 -4.64
N SER A 108 -25.10 -1.50 -3.70
CA SER A 108 -24.49 -2.82 -3.88
C SER A 108 -25.54 -3.90 -4.09
N ARG A 109 -26.65 -3.85 -3.33
CA ARG A 109 -27.81 -4.72 -3.51
C ARG A 109 -28.42 -4.58 -4.91
N ILE A 110 -28.76 -3.36 -5.33
CA ILE A 110 -29.38 -3.10 -6.65
C ILE A 110 -28.47 -3.60 -7.78
N LEU A 111 -27.16 -3.33 -7.71
CA LEU A 111 -26.23 -3.73 -8.74
C LEU A 111 -25.96 -5.23 -8.76
N TYR A 112 -25.89 -5.88 -7.60
CA TYR A 112 -25.80 -7.34 -7.53
C TYR A 112 -27.05 -8.00 -8.11
N GLN A 113 -28.25 -7.51 -7.77
CA GLN A 113 -29.50 -8.01 -8.34
C GLN A 113 -29.57 -7.84 -9.86
N LYS A 114 -28.96 -6.77 -10.41
CA LYS A 114 -28.90 -6.55 -11.86
C LYS A 114 -27.90 -7.48 -12.57
N PHE A 115 -26.84 -7.91 -11.88
CA PHE A 115 -25.73 -8.72 -12.44
C PHE A 115 -25.33 -9.86 -11.48
N PRO A 116 -26.24 -10.79 -11.15
CA PRO A 116 -26.02 -11.81 -10.12
C PRO A 116 -24.90 -12.80 -10.47
N GLU A 117 -24.58 -12.95 -11.76
CA GLU A 117 -23.51 -13.82 -12.27
C GLU A 117 -22.09 -13.32 -11.97
N ARG A 118 -21.94 -12.07 -11.52
CA ARG A 118 -20.63 -11.44 -11.25
C ARG A 118 -20.26 -11.60 -9.78
N THR A 119 -19.40 -12.58 -9.51
CA THR A 119 -18.91 -12.90 -8.16
C THR A 119 -18.26 -11.71 -7.46
N GLU A 120 -17.66 -10.77 -8.21
CA GLU A 120 -17.05 -9.57 -7.64
C GLU A 120 -18.11 -8.62 -7.06
N LEU A 121 -19.27 -8.50 -7.69
CA LEU A 121 -20.36 -7.66 -7.17
C LEU A 121 -20.96 -8.26 -5.89
N LEU A 122 -21.02 -9.60 -5.79
CA LEU A 122 -21.39 -10.27 -4.56
C LEU A 122 -20.41 -9.93 -3.42
N VAL A 123 -19.11 -9.87 -3.68
CA VAL A 123 -18.12 -9.46 -2.66
C VAL A 123 -18.42 -8.05 -2.13
N PHE A 124 -18.71 -7.08 -3.00
CA PHE A 124 -19.06 -5.72 -2.57
C PHE A 124 -20.40 -5.68 -1.83
N PHE A 125 -21.39 -6.46 -2.24
CA PHE A 125 -22.66 -6.58 -1.52
C PHE A 125 -22.45 -7.12 -0.10
N LEU A 126 -21.71 -8.23 0.05
CA LEU A 126 -21.42 -8.81 1.34
C LEU A 126 -20.51 -7.92 2.21
N ASP A 127 -19.52 -7.25 1.61
CA ASP A 127 -18.66 -6.25 2.29
C ASP A 127 -19.50 -5.10 2.85
N SER A 128 -20.50 -4.64 2.10
CA SER A 128 -21.42 -3.59 2.56
C SER A 128 -22.26 -4.05 3.76
N LEU A 129 -22.84 -5.25 3.72
CA LEU A 129 -23.62 -5.81 4.84
C LEU A 129 -22.76 -6.09 6.08
N ASN A 130 -21.53 -6.55 5.87
CA ASN A 130 -20.58 -6.78 6.95
C ASN A 130 -20.26 -5.50 7.73
N GLN A 131 -20.31 -4.32 7.09
CA GLN A 131 -20.08 -3.06 7.76
C GLN A 131 -21.29 -2.56 8.59
N VAL A 132 -22.51 -3.09 8.36
CA VAL A 132 -23.75 -2.60 9.01
C VAL A 132 -23.81 -2.99 10.48
N LEU A 133 -23.68 -2.05 11.41
CA LEU A 133 -23.70 -2.36 12.87
C LEU A 133 -25.11 -2.59 13.46
N ARG A 134 -26.17 -2.33 12.69
CA ARG A 134 -27.57 -2.55 13.09
C ARG A 134 -28.06 -3.94 12.67
N PRO A 135 -29.18 -4.43 13.24
CA PRO A 135 -29.90 -5.56 12.66
C PRO A 135 -30.22 -5.32 11.18
N PHE A 136 -30.17 -6.39 10.39
CA PHE A 136 -30.53 -6.34 8.98
C PHE A 136 -32.04 -6.12 8.84
N SER A 137 -32.40 -5.30 7.87
CA SER A 137 -33.78 -5.08 7.44
C SER A 137 -34.27 -6.29 6.65
N GLU A 138 -35.59 -6.46 6.58
CA GLU A 138 -36.20 -7.54 5.79
C GLU A 138 -35.75 -7.53 4.32
N MET A 139 -35.50 -6.36 3.74
CA MET A 139 -35.01 -6.24 2.36
C MET A 139 -33.57 -6.75 2.20
N GLU A 140 -32.71 -6.55 3.20
CA GLU A 140 -31.34 -7.07 3.23
C GLU A 140 -31.35 -8.59 3.43
N LEU A 141 -32.20 -9.10 4.33
CA LEU A 141 -32.40 -10.54 4.54
C LEU A 141 -32.95 -11.23 3.29
N ASP A 142 -33.95 -10.63 2.64
CA ASP A 142 -34.52 -11.13 1.39
C ASP A 142 -33.46 -11.17 0.28
N SER A 143 -32.57 -10.18 0.22
CA SER A 143 -31.47 -10.19 -0.75
C SER A 143 -30.45 -11.30 -0.50
N LEU A 144 -30.19 -11.66 0.76
CA LEU A 144 -29.38 -12.83 1.10
C LEU A 144 -30.06 -14.12 0.64
N ARG A 145 -31.37 -14.27 0.88
CA ARG A 145 -32.16 -15.43 0.41
C ARG A 145 -32.12 -15.60 -1.11
N HIS A 146 -31.85 -14.54 -1.88
CA HIS A 146 -31.80 -14.59 -3.35
C HIS A 146 -30.38 -14.70 -3.94
N ILE A 147 -29.33 -14.87 -3.12
CA ILE A 147 -27.98 -15.11 -3.64
C ILE A 147 -27.97 -16.44 -4.41
N SER A 148 -27.58 -16.39 -5.69
CA SER A 148 -27.47 -17.59 -6.52
C SER A 148 -26.28 -18.44 -6.08
N MET A 149 -26.47 -19.76 -5.99
CA MET A 149 -25.39 -20.71 -5.68
C MET A 149 -24.20 -20.58 -6.65
N GLU A 150 -24.46 -20.29 -7.92
CA GLU A 150 -23.42 -20.12 -8.96
C GLU A 150 -22.51 -18.91 -8.70
N SER A 151 -22.98 -17.93 -7.93
CA SER A 151 -22.23 -16.72 -7.60
C SER A 151 -21.30 -16.91 -6.38
N ILE A 152 -21.43 -18.03 -5.66
CA ILE A 152 -20.61 -18.36 -4.49
C ILE A 152 -19.31 -19.02 -4.98
N SER A 153 -18.19 -18.33 -4.76
CA SER A 153 -16.85 -18.81 -5.08
C SER A 153 -16.06 -19.07 -3.79
N GLU A 154 -14.94 -19.77 -3.89
CA GLU A 154 -14.02 -19.95 -2.75
C GLU A 154 -13.61 -18.60 -2.12
N GLN A 155 -13.47 -17.56 -2.94
CA GLN A 155 -13.01 -16.23 -2.52
C GLN A 155 -14.04 -15.46 -1.68
N ASN A 156 -15.34 -15.62 -1.95
CA ASN A 156 -16.40 -14.86 -1.28
C ASN A 156 -17.15 -15.66 -0.20
N ARG A 157 -16.94 -16.97 -0.15
CA ARG A 157 -17.58 -17.90 0.78
C ARG A 157 -17.41 -17.52 2.25
N ALA A 158 -16.19 -17.18 2.67
CA ALA A 158 -15.93 -16.81 4.07
C ALA A 158 -16.69 -15.54 4.48
N LEU A 159 -16.75 -14.56 3.57
CA LEU A 159 -17.48 -13.31 3.80
C LEU A 159 -18.99 -13.55 3.82
N LEU A 160 -19.52 -14.44 2.96
CA LEU A 160 -20.93 -14.83 2.97
C LEU A 160 -21.31 -15.47 4.30
N MET A 161 -20.50 -16.39 4.80
CA MET A 161 -20.72 -17.03 6.10
C MET A 161 -20.76 -16.03 7.26
N LEU A 162 -19.85 -15.07 7.23
CA LEU A 162 -19.80 -14.00 8.21
C LEU A 162 -21.08 -13.15 8.19
N VAL A 163 -21.58 -12.80 7.01
CA VAL A 163 -22.80 -12.01 6.84
C VAL A 163 -24.04 -12.80 7.26
N ILE A 164 -24.13 -14.10 6.94
CA ILE A 164 -25.24 -14.99 7.36
C ILE A 164 -25.28 -15.14 8.88
N HIS A 165 -24.12 -15.30 9.52
CA HIS A 165 -24.01 -15.34 10.97
C HIS A 165 -24.50 -14.03 11.59
N LYS A 166 -24.06 -12.88 11.05
CA LYS A 166 -24.50 -11.56 11.50
C LYS A 166 -26.00 -11.34 11.30
N ALA A 167 -26.56 -11.90 10.24
CA ALA A 167 -28.00 -11.92 9.97
C ALA A 167 -28.79 -12.85 10.92
N ARG A 168 -28.12 -13.66 11.75
CA ARG A 168 -28.72 -14.74 12.55
C ARG A 168 -29.48 -15.75 11.68
N MET A 169 -29.02 -15.94 10.44
CA MET A 169 -29.58 -16.91 9.49
C MET A 169 -28.82 -18.23 9.50
N ASP A 170 -28.03 -18.46 10.54
CA ASP A 170 -27.05 -19.52 10.66
C ASP A 170 -27.53 -20.73 11.46
N THR A 171 -28.71 -20.63 12.08
CA THR A 171 -29.43 -21.80 12.63
C THR A 171 -29.85 -22.75 11.50
N PRO A 172 -29.92 -24.08 11.74
CA PRO A 172 -30.38 -25.04 10.74
C PRO A 172 -31.71 -24.65 10.08
N GLU A 173 -32.67 -24.17 10.85
CA GLU A 173 -33.99 -23.77 10.36
C GLU A 173 -33.89 -22.60 9.37
N ASN A 174 -33.20 -21.52 9.74
CA ASN A 174 -33.03 -20.35 8.88
C ASN A 174 -32.08 -20.62 7.69
N CYS A 175 -31.06 -21.46 7.86
CA CYS A 175 -30.19 -21.88 6.76
C CYS A 175 -31.02 -22.59 5.69
N MET A 176 -31.98 -23.43 6.06
CA MET A 176 -32.85 -24.12 5.09
C MET A 176 -33.76 -23.18 4.28
N GLU A 177 -33.94 -21.92 4.71
CA GLU A 177 -34.60 -20.89 3.89
C GLU A 177 -33.70 -20.35 2.75
N LEU A 178 -32.39 -20.61 2.80
CA LEU A 178 -31.44 -20.19 1.78
C LEU A 178 -31.37 -21.24 0.65
N PRO A 179 -31.37 -20.84 -0.63
CA PRO A 179 -31.23 -21.76 -1.77
C PRO A 179 -29.96 -22.62 -1.73
N TYR A 180 -28.93 -22.14 -1.03
CA TYR A 180 -27.62 -22.76 -0.82
C TYR A 180 -27.44 -23.25 0.63
N GLY A 181 -28.51 -23.24 1.43
CA GLY A 181 -28.55 -23.59 2.84
C GLY A 181 -28.10 -25.00 3.16
N THR A 182 -28.50 -25.98 2.33
CA THR A 182 -28.07 -27.38 2.48
C THR A 182 -26.57 -27.56 2.26
N ILE A 183 -25.96 -26.80 1.34
CA ILE A 183 -24.51 -26.79 1.15
C ILE A 183 -23.83 -26.14 2.34
N LEU A 184 -24.34 -25.01 2.82
CA LEU A 184 -23.81 -24.37 4.02
C LEU A 184 -23.89 -25.26 5.24
N LEU A 185 -25.02 -25.94 5.45
CA LEU A 185 -25.19 -26.91 6.53
C LEU A 185 -24.28 -28.12 6.35
N HIS A 186 -24.10 -28.60 5.13
CA HIS A 186 -23.18 -29.70 4.83
C HIS A 186 -21.72 -29.29 5.07
N GLU A 187 -21.31 -28.07 4.77
CA GLU A 187 -19.96 -27.55 5.07
C GLU A 187 -19.77 -27.28 6.56
N LEU A 188 -20.79 -26.75 7.23
CA LEU A 188 -20.83 -26.63 8.69
C LEU A 188 -20.79 -28.02 9.37
N ALA A 189 -21.34 -29.06 8.72
CA ALA A 189 -21.43 -30.42 9.25
C ALA A 189 -20.22 -31.31 8.91
N HIS A 190 -19.55 -31.13 7.77
CA HIS A 190 -18.36 -31.91 7.38
C HIS A 190 -17.06 -31.48 8.12
N SER A 191 -17.19 -30.53 9.03
CA SER A 191 -16.14 -30.13 9.96
C SER A 191 -16.36 -30.88 11.29
N ASP A 192 -16.09 -32.18 11.28
CA ASP A 192 -16.49 -33.15 12.32
C ASP A 192 -16.05 -32.78 13.76
N GLY A 193 -17.04 -32.62 14.66
CA GLY A 193 -16.85 -32.70 16.12
C GLY A 193 -17.52 -31.58 16.94
N SER A 194 -18.81 -31.76 17.26
CA SER A 194 -19.66 -30.85 18.06
C SER A 194 -19.94 -29.49 17.40
N THR A 195 -21.19 -29.32 16.96
CA THR A 195 -21.70 -28.12 16.27
C THR A 195 -21.41 -26.81 16.99
N GLY A 196 -21.19 -26.80 18.31
CA GLY A 196 -20.84 -25.61 19.07
C GLY A 196 -19.45 -25.02 18.79
N SER A 197 -18.47 -25.83 18.36
CA SER A 197 -17.09 -25.34 18.18
C SER A 197 -16.90 -24.51 16.91
N VAL A 198 -17.62 -24.84 15.83
CA VAL A 198 -17.51 -24.17 14.52
C VAL A 198 -18.12 -22.76 14.56
N PHE A 199 -19.28 -22.58 15.20
CA PHE A 199 -19.86 -21.25 15.41
C PHE A 199 -18.91 -20.35 16.20
N ALA A 200 -18.27 -20.91 17.21
CA ALA A 200 -17.36 -20.18 18.07
C ALA A 200 -16.04 -19.84 17.34
N ILE A 201 -15.56 -20.69 16.43
CA ILE A 201 -14.43 -20.41 15.53
C ILE A 201 -14.80 -19.31 14.52
N ASN A 202 -15.99 -19.38 13.92
CA ASN A 202 -16.46 -18.35 13.01
C ASN A 202 -16.59 -17.01 13.72
N GLU A 203 -17.10 -16.98 14.95
CA GLU A 203 -17.17 -15.78 15.79
C GLU A 203 -15.78 -15.14 15.99
N ILE A 204 -14.74 -15.93 16.29
CA ILE A 204 -13.36 -15.44 16.38
C ILE A 204 -12.92 -14.79 15.06
N LEU A 205 -13.16 -15.47 13.94
CA LEU A 205 -12.81 -14.96 12.60
C LEU A 205 -13.57 -13.67 12.27
N VAL A 206 -14.86 -13.58 12.61
CA VAL A 206 -15.67 -12.37 12.43
C VAL A 206 -15.08 -11.21 13.22
N LEU A 207 -14.78 -11.44 14.49
CA LEU A 207 -14.18 -10.41 15.35
C LEU A 207 -12.82 -9.95 14.82
N ALA A 208 -11.99 -10.87 14.31
CA ALA A 208 -10.71 -10.53 13.72
C ALA A 208 -10.85 -9.72 12.42
N LEU A 209 -11.71 -10.17 11.50
CA LEU A 209 -11.94 -9.52 10.20
C LEU A 209 -12.63 -8.16 10.33
N THR A 210 -13.39 -7.94 11.40
CA THR A 210 -13.99 -6.63 11.73
C THR A 210 -13.03 -5.70 12.47
N GLY A 211 -11.77 -6.10 12.67
CA GLY A 211 -10.74 -5.32 13.36
C GLY A 211 -10.83 -5.35 14.88
N ASN A 212 -11.76 -6.11 15.46
CA ASN A 212 -11.90 -6.28 16.91
C ASN A 212 -10.99 -7.42 17.42
N ILE A 213 -9.68 -7.25 17.24
CA ILE A 213 -8.66 -8.26 17.54
C ILE A 213 -8.70 -8.68 19.02
N GLN A 214 -8.94 -7.74 19.95
CA GLN A 214 -8.99 -8.07 21.39
C GLN A 214 -10.15 -9.00 21.73
N ALA A 215 -11.34 -8.77 21.14
CA ALA A 215 -12.47 -9.67 21.33
C ALA A 215 -12.22 -11.03 20.66
N ALA A 216 -11.61 -11.05 19.46
CA ALA A 216 -11.24 -12.29 18.77
C ALA A 216 -10.29 -13.14 19.64
N LEU A 217 -9.24 -12.53 20.18
CA LEU A 217 -8.29 -13.19 21.08
C LEU A 217 -8.95 -13.65 22.39
N GLY A 218 -9.82 -12.81 22.98
CA GLY A 218 -10.57 -13.16 24.17
C GLY A 218 -11.47 -14.38 23.97
N ARG A 219 -12.19 -14.41 22.85
CA ARG A 219 -13.07 -15.52 22.49
C ARG A 219 -12.28 -16.79 22.18
N GLY A 220 -11.20 -16.66 21.42
CA GLY A 220 -10.33 -17.79 21.09
C GLY A 220 -9.69 -18.43 22.32
N LYS A 221 -9.25 -17.63 23.30
CA LYS A 221 -8.74 -18.16 24.58
C LYS A 221 -9.78 -18.97 25.36
N GLN A 222 -11.06 -18.59 25.32
CA GLN A 222 -12.13 -19.36 25.96
C GLN A 222 -12.34 -20.74 25.31
N LEU A 223 -12.05 -20.85 24.01
CA LEU A 223 -12.27 -22.07 23.22
C LEU A 223 -11.02 -22.93 23.11
N GLN A 224 -9.85 -22.38 23.47
CA GLN A 224 -8.55 -23.06 23.39
C GLN A 224 -8.54 -24.39 24.18
N SER A 225 -9.22 -24.45 25.32
CA SER A 225 -9.32 -25.68 26.11
C SER A 225 -10.25 -26.76 25.52
N GLN A 226 -11.02 -26.40 24.49
CA GLN A 226 -12.08 -27.24 23.92
C GLN A 226 -11.76 -27.69 22.48
N SER A 227 -10.87 -26.99 21.76
CA SER A 227 -10.56 -27.27 20.36
C SER A 227 -9.13 -26.88 20.00
N SER A 228 -8.37 -27.84 19.46
CA SER A 228 -7.03 -27.58 18.91
C SER A 228 -7.05 -26.62 17.71
N ILE A 229 -8.17 -26.61 16.96
CA ILE A 229 -8.38 -25.68 15.85
C ILE A 229 -8.52 -24.24 16.38
N ALA A 230 -9.25 -24.05 17.48
CA ALA A 230 -9.37 -22.73 18.12
C ALA A 230 -8.01 -22.24 18.64
N GLU A 231 -7.19 -23.15 19.18
CA GLU A 231 -5.83 -22.83 19.61
C GLU A 231 -4.91 -22.43 18.46
N GLU A 232 -4.92 -23.18 17.35
CA GLU A 232 -4.20 -22.85 16.12
C GLU A 232 -4.66 -21.50 15.57
N LEU A 233 -5.97 -21.22 15.57
CA LEU A 233 -6.50 -19.94 15.13
C LEU A 233 -6.02 -18.79 16.03
N VAL A 234 -6.01 -18.97 17.35
CA VAL A 234 -5.47 -17.97 18.28
C VAL A 234 -3.98 -17.75 18.01
N ALA A 235 -3.19 -18.81 17.80
CA ALA A 235 -1.77 -18.68 17.49
C ALA A 235 -1.55 -17.86 16.20
N ASN A 236 -2.34 -18.12 15.15
CA ASN A 236 -2.31 -17.33 13.91
C ASN A 236 -2.72 -15.87 14.12
N LEU A 237 -3.79 -15.59 14.88
CA LEU A 237 -4.19 -14.21 15.19
C LEU A 237 -3.14 -13.45 15.99
N VAL A 238 -2.49 -14.13 16.96
CA VAL A 238 -1.39 -13.55 17.72
C VAL A 238 -0.17 -13.34 16.82
N PHE A 239 0.09 -14.22 15.86
CA PHE A 239 1.16 -14.04 14.87
C PHE A 239 0.92 -12.79 14.02
N ASP A 240 -0.29 -12.62 13.48
CA ASP A 240 -0.61 -11.52 12.57
C ASP A 240 -0.71 -10.17 13.28
N PHE A 241 -1.41 -10.12 14.41
CA PHE A 241 -1.84 -8.88 15.06
C PHE A 241 -1.30 -8.69 16.49
N GLY A 242 -0.65 -9.71 17.05
CA GLY A 242 -0.18 -9.72 18.44
C GLY A 242 1.34 -9.68 18.56
N SER A 243 1.84 -10.28 19.64
CA SER A 243 3.27 -10.43 19.90
C SER A 243 3.80 -11.66 19.15
N PRO A 244 4.79 -11.50 18.24
CA PRO A 244 5.40 -12.62 17.53
C PRO A 244 6.03 -13.67 18.48
N GLU A 245 6.63 -13.24 19.60
CA GLU A 245 7.11 -14.14 20.66
C GLU A 245 6.01 -15.04 21.24
N GLU A 246 4.84 -14.46 21.54
CA GLU A 246 3.68 -15.18 22.09
C GLU A 246 3.13 -16.19 21.05
N ALA A 247 3.13 -15.81 19.77
CA ALA A 247 2.76 -16.72 18.69
C ALA A 247 3.74 -17.90 18.58
N ALA A 248 5.04 -17.63 18.64
CA ALA A 248 6.08 -18.67 18.61
C ALA A 248 5.88 -19.68 19.75
N ARG A 249 5.65 -19.21 20.98
CA ARG A 249 5.39 -20.09 22.13
C ARG A 249 4.14 -20.96 21.91
N ARG A 250 3.06 -20.39 21.38
CA ARG A 250 1.84 -21.16 21.09
C ARG A 250 2.03 -22.21 20.00
N PHE A 251 2.73 -21.87 18.92
CA PHE A 251 3.06 -22.84 17.87
C PHE A 251 4.00 -23.94 18.38
N HIS A 252 4.93 -23.62 19.29
CA HIS A 252 5.77 -24.60 19.95
C HIS A 252 4.95 -25.59 20.79
N GLU A 253 3.99 -25.10 21.59
CA GLU A 253 3.07 -25.93 22.38
C GLU A 253 2.23 -26.85 21.48
N LEU A 254 1.67 -26.32 20.38
CA LEU A 254 0.95 -27.08 19.35
C LEU A 254 1.83 -28.15 18.70
N TYR A 255 3.07 -27.81 18.34
CA TYR A 255 4.03 -28.76 17.79
C TYR A 255 4.35 -29.89 18.78
N ASN A 256 4.62 -29.55 20.04
CA ASN A 256 4.94 -30.54 21.07
C ASN A 256 3.82 -31.55 21.29
N ARG A 257 2.56 -31.09 21.21
CA ARG A 257 1.39 -31.94 21.39
C ARG A 257 1.04 -32.77 20.15
N GLU A 258 1.04 -32.16 18.97
CA GLU A 258 0.51 -32.80 17.75
C GLU A 258 1.59 -33.38 16.84
N LYS A 259 2.86 -33.01 17.04
CA LYS A 259 4.01 -33.43 16.22
C LYS A 259 3.82 -33.15 14.72
N LYS A 260 2.99 -32.16 14.37
CA LYS A 260 2.79 -31.70 12.98
C LYS A 260 3.83 -30.66 12.62
N GLN A 261 4.67 -30.96 11.63
CA GLN A 261 5.77 -30.08 11.16
C GLN A 261 5.34 -28.64 10.85
N ARG A 262 4.11 -28.44 10.34
CA ARG A 262 3.58 -27.10 10.04
C ARG A 262 3.64 -26.13 11.24
N PHE A 263 3.47 -26.64 12.46
CA PHE A 263 3.51 -25.80 13.65
C PHE A 263 4.92 -25.37 13.98
N ALA A 264 5.91 -26.25 13.85
CA ALA A 264 7.30 -25.86 14.01
C ALA A 264 7.76 -24.87 12.92
N LEU A 265 7.23 -24.97 11.69
CA LEU A 265 7.47 -23.96 10.66
C LEU A 265 6.89 -22.59 11.04
N HIS A 266 5.64 -22.55 11.52
CA HIS A 266 5.02 -21.31 12.00
C HIS A 266 5.71 -20.74 13.25
N GLU A 267 6.22 -21.59 14.14
CA GLU A 267 7.09 -21.18 15.25
C GLU A 267 8.34 -20.46 14.73
N ALA A 268 9.02 -21.04 13.72
CA ALA A 268 10.20 -20.42 13.12
C ALA A 268 9.87 -19.09 12.43
N ASP A 269 8.76 -19.00 11.70
CA ASP A 269 8.30 -17.75 11.08
C ASP A 269 7.99 -16.67 12.15
N ALA A 270 7.35 -17.06 13.25
CA ALA A 270 7.05 -16.18 14.37
C ALA A 270 8.32 -15.67 15.06
N LEU A 271 9.31 -16.54 15.29
CA LEU A 271 10.62 -16.14 15.83
C LEU A 271 11.39 -15.22 14.88
N LEU A 272 11.31 -15.44 13.57
CA LEU A 272 11.90 -14.53 12.60
C LEU A 272 11.25 -13.15 12.67
N LYS A 273 9.91 -13.08 12.74
CA LYS A 273 9.14 -11.84 12.91
C LYS A 273 9.45 -11.14 14.24
N ASP A 274 9.77 -11.89 15.28
CA ASP A 274 10.19 -11.40 16.60
C ASP A 274 11.64 -10.86 16.63
N GLY A 275 12.38 -10.94 15.52
CA GLY A 275 13.78 -10.53 15.46
C GLY A 275 14.75 -11.54 16.09
N LYS A 276 14.36 -12.82 16.17
CA LYS A 276 15.18 -13.94 16.66
C LYS A 276 15.60 -14.90 15.52
N PRO A 277 16.33 -14.42 14.48
CA PRO A 277 16.60 -15.19 13.26
C PRO A 277 17.46 -16.45 13.49
N LEU A 278 18.32 -16.45 14.52
CA LEU A 278 19.15 -17.62 14.84
C LEU A 278 18.32 -18.80 15.34
N LEU A 279 17.30 -18.55 16.17
CA LEU A 279 16.40 -19.59 16.66
C LEU A 279 15.52 -20.14 15.54
N ALA A 280 14.95 -19.25 14.72
CA ALA A 280 14.19 -19.62 13.53
C ALA A 280 15.01 -20.52 12.59
N ARG A 281 16.27 -20.12 12.32
CA ARG A 281 17.21 -20.91 11.52
C ARG A 281 17.46 -22.30 12.08
N THR A 282 17.64 -22.45 13.40
CA THR A 282 17.83 -23.77 14.02
C THR A 282 16.64 -24.67 13.76
N ILE A 283 15.41 -24.19 13.97
CA ILE A 283 14.19 -24.99 13.75
C ILE A 283 14.07 -25.45 12.29
N TRP A 284 14.32 -24.57 11.31
CA TRP A 284 14.28 -24.98 9.90
C TRP A 284 15.36 -26.00 9.53
N LEU A 285 16.56 -25.89 10.11
CA LEU A 285 17.64 -26.86 9.88
C LEU A 285 17.27 -28.23 10.45
N ASP A 286 16.71 -28.28 11.66
CA ASP A 286 16.32 -29.52 12.32
C ASP A 286 15.21 -30.25 11.55
N LEU A 287 14.27 -29.50 10.94
CA LEU A 287 13.19 -30.08 10.15
C LEU A 287 13.60 -30.43 8.71
N LEU A 288 14.72 -29.91 8.20
CA LEU A 288 14.99 -29.85 6.76
C LEU A 288 14.91 -31.21 6.04
N GLN A 289 15.32 -32.30 6.71
CA GLN A 289 15.32 -33.65 6.14
C GLN A 289 13.92 -34.27 6.06
N GLU A 290 12.96 -33.75 6.83
CA GLU A 290 11.60 -34.29 6.92
C GLU A 290 10.59 -33.48 6.10
N LEU A 291 10.95 -32.28 5.66
CA LEU A 291 10.07 -31.42 4.87
C LEU A 291 9.98 -31.88 3.41
N SER A 292 8.83 -31.62 2.80
CA SER A 292 8.61 -31.84 1.37
C SER A 292 7.69 -30.77 0.76
N GLY A 293 7.67 -30.68 -0.58
CA GLY A 293 6.85 -29.74 -1.32
C GLY A 293 7.04 -28.28 -0.89
N LYS A 294 5.93 -27.53 -0.79
CA LYS A 294 5.93 -26.09 -0.44
C LYS A 294 6.59 -25.75 0.88
N ASN A 295 6.51 -26.65 1.87
CA ASN A 295 7.13 -26.43 3.17
C ASN A 295 8.66 -26.48 3.09
N LEU A 296 9.20 -27.41 2.30
CA LEU A 296 10.64 -27.48 2.03
C LEU A 296 11.10 -26.27 1.21
N GLU A 297 10.32 -25.85 0.21
CA GLU A 297 10.62 -24.65 -0.59
C GLU A 297 10.77 -23.40 0.29
N LEU A 298 9.79 -23.15 1.17
CA LEU A 298 9.80 -22.02 2.10
C LEU A 298 10.99 -22.08 3.07
N ALA A 299 11.25 -23.24 3.66
CA ALA A 299 12.37 -23.43 4.57
C ALA A 299 13.72 -23.18 3.87
N LEU A 300 13.92 -23.69 2.65
CA LEU A 300 15.13 -23.44 1.86
C LEU A 300 15.30 -21.96 1.51
N TYR A 301 14.21 -21.26 1.17
CA TYR A 301 14.25 -19.82 0.90
C TYR A 301 14.67 -19.01 2.14
N ASN A 302 14.05 -19.30 3.29
CA ASN A 302 14.34 -18.63 4.55
C ASN A 302 15.77 -18.92 5.02
N LEU A 303 16.21 -20.18 4.94
CA LEU A 303 17.58 -20.58 5.27
C LEU A 303 18.62 -19.92 4.36
N GLY A 304 18.38 -19.84 3.04
CA GLY A 304 19.23 -19.10 2.11
C GLY A 304 19.31 -17.62 2.48
N SER A 305 18.17 -17.00 2.77
CA SER A 305 18.10 -15.57 3.12
C SER A 305 18.82 -15.23 4.43
N LEU A 306 18.82 -16.16 5.40
CA LEU A 306 19.49 -15.99 6.70
C LEU A 306 20.93 -16.51 6.74
N ALA A 307 21.38 -17.26 5.73
CA ALA A 307 22.74 -17.77 5.68
C ALA A 307 23.75 -16.61 5.67
N THR A 308 24.71 -16.65 6.60
CA THR A 308 25.78 -15.66 6.74
C THR A 308 26.97 -15.97 5.82
N ASN A 309 27.14 -17.25 5.47
CA ASN A 309 28.18 -17.72 4.56
C ASN A 309 27.65 -17.79 3.11
N PRO A 310 28.33 -17.15 2.13
CA PRO A 310 27.96 -17.24 0.71
C PRO A 310 27.81 -18.68 0.18
N ALA A 311 28.67 -19.61 0.62
CA ALA A 311 28.61 -21.00 0.15
C ALA A 311 27.35 -21.74 0.64
N GLU A 312 26.96 -21.50 1.89
CA GLU A 312 25.74 -22.06 2.47
C GLU A 312 24.50 -21.44 1.79
N ARG A 313 24.52 -20.12 1.58
CA ARG A 313 23.45 -19.42 0.85
C ARG A 313 23.28 -19.98 -0.57
N GLN A 314 24.39 -20.20 -1.26
CA GLN A 314 24.41 -20.80 -2.60
C GLN A 314 23.84 -22.22 -2.58
N LEU A 315 24.19 -23.03 -1.58
CA LEU A 315 23.67 -24.38 -1.41
C LEU A 315 22.14 -24.40 -1.27
N PHE A 316 21.57 -23.57 -0.40
CA PHE A 316 20.13 -23.55 -0.17
C PHE A 316 19.34 -23.04 -1.37
N PHE A 317 19.76 -21.93 -1.98
CA PHE A 317 19.07 -21.43 -3.16
C PHE A 317 19.22 -22.37 -4.36
N ARG A 318 20.36 -23.04 -4.52
CA ARG A 318 20.50 -24.08 -5.56
C ARG A 318 19.52 -25.21 -5.35
N LYS A 319 19.43 -25.77 -4.14
CA LYS A 319 18.45 -26.82 -3.82
C LYS A 319 17.01 -26.37 -4.10
N LEU A 320 16.66 -25.15 -3.73
CA LEU A 320 15.34 -24.58 -4.01
C LEU A 320 15.07 -24.48 -5.51
N LEU A 321 16.07 -24.04 -6.29
CA LEU A 321 15.96 -23.89 -7.74
C LEU A 321 15.95 -25.23 -8.48
N ASP A 322 16.59 -26.27 -7.94
CA ASP A 322 16.49 -27.64 -8.45
C ASP A 322 15.05 -28.18 -8.31
N MET A 323 14.32 -27.75 -7.26
CA MET A 323 12.90 -28.09 -7.06
C MET A 323 11.95 -27.18 -7.86
N GLN A 324 12.21 -25.88 -7.87
CA GLN A 324 11.38 -24.85 -8.47
C GLN A 324 12.22 -23.89 -9.29
N THR A 325 12.49 -24.27 -10.54
CA THR A 325 13.32 -23.50 -11.49
C THR A 325 12.77 -22.11 -11.80
N SER A 326 11.49 -21.87 -11.51
CA SER A 326 10.78 -20.59 -11.67
C SER A 326 10.63 -19.80 -10.37
N HIS A 327 11.38 -20.10 -9.30
CA HIS A 327 11.30 -19.32 -8.07
C HIS A 327 12.05 -17.97 -8.22
N GLU A 328 11.33 -16.91 -8.63
CA GLU A 328 11.86 -15.58 -8.98
C GLU A 328 12.86 -15.00 -7.96
N TYR A 329 12.49 -14.95 -6.67
CA TYR A 329 13.39 -14.40 -5.64
C TYR A 329 14.62 -15.28 -5.38
N ALA A 330 14.53 -16.58 -5.62
CA ALA A 330 15.66 -17.49 -5.42
C ALA A 330 16.65 -17.32 -6.59
N LEU A 331 16.15 -17.15 -7.81
CA LEU A 331 16.96 -16.79 -8.99
C LEU A 331 17.76 -15.51 -8.74
N ILE A 332 17.10 -14.45 -8.25
CA ILE A 332 17.74 -13.17 -7.95
C ILE A 332 18.78 -13.29 -6.83
N ASN A 333 18.45 -13.97 -5.74
CA ASN A 333 19.40 -14.10 -4.63
C ASN A 333 20.57 -15.03 -4.96
N TYR A 334 20.34 -16.07 -5.77
CA TYR A 334 21.38 -16.95 -6.26
C TYR A 334 22.30 -16.23 -7.25
N SER A 335 21.75 -15.45 -8.18
CA SER A 335 22.53 -14.72 -9.18
C SER A 335 23.53 -13.74 -8.56
N ARG A 336 23.17 -13.11 -7.44
CA ARG A 336 24.05 -12.23 -6.64
C ARG A 336 25.26 -12.93 -6.00
N LEU A 337 25.29 -14.26 -5.99
CA LEU A 337 26.40 -15.06 -5.46
C LEU A 337 27.35 -15.54 -6.57
N LEU A 338 26.97 -15.31 -7.82
CA LEU A 338 27.77 -15.68 -8.98
C LEU A 338 28.75 -14.56 -9.33
N TYR A 339 29.84 -14.94 -10.00
CA TYR A 339 30.70 -13.96 -10.65
C TYR A 339 29.95 -13.23 -11.77
N PRO A 340 30.30 -11.96 -12.06
CA PRO A 340 29.62 -11.13 -13.05
C PRO A 340 29.29 -11.82 -14.38
N GLU A 341 30.24 -12.58 -14.93
CA GLU A 341 30.09 -13.27 -16.22
C GLU A 341 29.10 -14.44 -16.14
N ALA A 342 29.12 -15.19 -15.03
CA ALA A 342 28.21 -16.31 -14.81
C ALA A 342 26.79 -15.82 -14.51
N MET A 343 26.66 -14.67 -13.86
CA MET A 343 25.38 -14.07 -13.50
C MET A 343 24.54 -13.71 -14.73
N ASP A 344 25.15 -13.06 -15.73
CA ASP A 344 24.46 -12.63 -16.94
C ASP A 344 23.91 -13.84 -17.73
N VAL A 345 24.74 -14.86 -17.92
CA VAL A 345 24.34 -16.12 -18.57
C VAL A 345 23.22 -16.79 -17.78
N TYR A 346 23.33 -16.83 -16.45
CA TYR A 346 22.35 -17.47 -15.59
C TYR A 346 20.98 -16.79 -15.65
N LEU A 347 20.91 -15.46 -15.52
CA LEU A 347 19.63 -14.74 -15.57
C LEU A 347 18.99 -14.80 -16.95
N THR A 348 19.78 -14.66 -18.03
CA THR A 348 19.25 -14.65 -19.41
C THR A 348 18.75 -16.02 -19.87
N GLN A 349 19.29 -17.12 -19.33
CA GLN A 349 18.81 -18.49 -19.58
C GLN A 349 17.59 -18.89 -18.73
N SER A 350 17.21 -18.07 -17.75
CA SER A 350 16.04 -18.36 -16.92
C SER A 350 14.75 -18.39 -17.76
N PRO A 351 13.84 -19.37 -17.54
CA PRO A 351 12.54 -19.39 -18.21
C PRO A 351 11.65 -18.20 -17.87
N LEU A 352 11.98 -17.45 -16.81
CA LEU A 352 11.26 -16.25 -16.39
C LEU A 352 11.84 -14.95 -16.96
N TYR A 353 13.01 -14.97 -17.61
CA TYR A 353 13.71 -13.75 -18.02
C TYR A 353 12.81 -12.80 -18.83
N THR A 354 12.07 -13.31 -19.83
CA THR A 354 11.20 -12.49 -20.67
C THR A 354 9.87 -12.08 -20.02
N LYS A 355 9.51 -12.68 -18.89
CA LYS A 355 8.20 -12.49 -18.23
C LYS A 355 8.30 -11.70 -16.92
N SER A 356 9.44 -11.77 -16.26
CA SER A 356 9.69 -11.16 -14.96
C SER A 356 10.41 -9.82 -15.14
N SER A 357 9.74 -8.75 -14.73
CA SER A 357 10.33 -7.44 -14.60
C SER A 357 11.47 -7.42 -13.58
N LEU A 358 11.36 -8.17 -12.48
CA LEU A 358 12.38 -8.20 -11.43
C LEU A 358 13.69 -8.85 -11.88
N ILE A 359 13.61 -9.93 -12.65
CA ILE A 359 14.79 -10.62 -13.19
C ILE A 359 15.51 -9.72 -14.21
N GLN A 360 14.77 -9.11 -15.13
CA GLN A 360 15.35 -8.17 -16.08
C GLN A 360 15.93 -6.94 -15.36
N LEU A 361 15.23 -6.44 -14.34
CA LEU A 361 15.72 -5.35 -13.51
C LEU A 361 17.04 -5.74 -12.85
N GLU A 362 17.14 -6.92 -12.23
CA GLU A 362 18.38 -7.39 -11.58
C GLU A 362 19.56 -7.42 -12.55
N LYS A 363 19.36 -7.92 -13.77
CA LYS A 363 20.38 -7.86 -14.83
C LYS A 363 20.77 -6.41 -15.14
N VAL A 364 19.79 -5.52 -15.34
CA VAL A 364 20.04 -4.10 -15.60
C VAL A 364 20.80 -3.43 -14.45
N LYS A 365 20.49 -3.77 -13.18
CA LYS A 365 21.22 -3.24 -12.01
C LYS A 365 22.69 -3.59 -12.10
N HIS A 366 22.98 -4.85 -12.40
CA HIS A 366 24.36 -5.31 -12.50
C HIS A 366 25.10 -4.65 -13.65
N ASP A 367 24.50 -4.57 -14.84
CA ASP A 367 25.11 -3.92 -16.01
C ASP A 367 25.45 -2.45 -15.73
N LEU A 368 24.55 -1.74 -15.03
CA LEU A 368 24.70 -0.33 -14.69
C LEU A 368 25.68 -0.07 -13.54
N LEU A 369 25.82 -1.01 -12.60
CA LEU A 369 26.75 -0.89 -11.47
C LEU A 369 28.15 -1.42 -11.79
N GLY A 370 28.28 -2.34 -12.76
CA GLY A 370 29.54 -3.00 -13.12
C GLY A 370 30.35 -2.30 -14.21
N THR A 371 29.77 -1.38 -14.98
CA THR A 371 30.46 -0.71 -16.10
C THR A 371 30.65 0.79 -15.86
N SER A 372 31.77 1.35 -16.35
CA SER A 372 32.09 2.79 -16.23
C SER A 372 31.30 3.68 -17.22
N VAL A 373 30.54 3.07 -18.14
CA VAL A 373 29.75 3.79 -19.15
C VAL A 373 28.28 3.65 -18.81
N TYR A 374 27.67 4.75 -18.35
CA TYR A 374 26.27 4.81 -17.93
C TYR A 374 25.31 4.46 -19.09
N LYS A 375 24.78 3.23 -19.12
CA LYS A 375 23.81 2.76 -20.13
C LYS A 375 22.37 2.98 -19.66
N THR A 376 21.91 4.23 -19.61
CA THR A 376 20.51 4.56 -19.23
C THR A 376 19.47 3.93 -20.17
N GLY A 377 19.83 3.64 -21.42
CA GLY A 377 18.92 3.06 -22.41
C GLY A 377 18.31 1.71 -22.03
N ALA A 378 19.07 0.83 -21.35
CA ALA A 378 18.55 -0.48 -20.92
C ALA A 378 17.41 -0.35 -19.90
N LEU A 379 17.51 0.63 -19.01
CA LEU A 379 16.49 0.94 -18.02
C LEU A 379 15.22 1.52 -18.65
N TRP A 380 15.36 2.38 -19.66
CA TRP A 380 14.22 2.89 -20.43
C TRP A 380 13.51 1.81 -21.24
N LEU A 381 14.26 0.90 -21.86
CA LEU A 381 13.66 -0.27 -22.52
C LEU A 381 12.85 -1.11 -21.53
N LEU A 382 13.36 -1.29 -20.32
CA LEU A 382 12.67 -2.03 -19.28
C LEU A 382 11.38 -1.33 -18.82
N LEU A 383 11.42 -0.01 -18.60
CA LEU A 383 10.24 0.79 -18.25
C LEU A 383 9.17 0.75 -19.35
N ASN A 384 9.57 0.77 -20.63
CA ASN A 384 8.64 0.64 -21.74
C ASN A 384 8.03 -0.77 -21.83
N HIS A 385 8.81 -1.81 -21.47
CA HIS A 385 8.32 -3.18 -21.47
C HIS A 385 7.35 -3.45 -20.30
N PHE A 386 7.58 -2.82 -19.14
CA PHE A 386 6.76 -2.95 -17.93
C PHE A 386 6.31 -1.59 -17.39
N PRO A 387 5.42 -0.88 -18.11
CA PRO A 387 5.06 0.51 -17.79
C PRO A 387 4.28 0.67 -16.49
N VAL A 388 3.75 -0.42 -15.94
CA VAL A 388 2.93 -0.46 -14.72
C VAL A 388 3.69 -0.95 -13.48
N ASP A 389 4.97 -1.32 -13.61
CA ASP A 389 5.75 -1.87 -12.49
C ASP A 389 6.46 -0.77 -11.69
N ASP A 390 5.85 -0.40 -10.57
CA ASP A 390 6.32 0.63 -9.64
C ASP A 390 7.75 0.41 -9.11
N ARG A 391 8.18 -0.85 -8.97
CA ARG A 391 9.52 -1.20 -8.47
C ARG A 391 10.61 -0.78 -9.47
N ILE A 392 10.32 -0.84 -10.77
CA ILE A 392 11.24 -0.36 -11.81
C ILE A 392 11.36 1.16 -11.73
N TYR A 393 10.24 1.89 -11.59
CA TYR A 393 10.28 3.36 -11.41
C TYR A 393 11.04 3.76 -10.16
N HIS A 394 10.80 3.09 -9.03
CA HIS A 394 11.52 3.35 -7.79
C HIS A 394 13.04 3.22 -7.99
N TRP A 395 13.48 2.10 -8.57
CA TRP A 395 14.90 1.85 -8.76
C TRP A 395 15.51 2.78 -9.82
N ALA A 396 14.77 3.08 -10.89
CA ALA A 396 15.18 4.02 -11.91
C ALA A 396 15.39 5.43 -11.34
N ALA A 397 14.46 5.88 -10.49
CA ALA A 397 14.53 7.18 -9.84
C ALA A 397 15.74 7.28 -8.91
N TRP A 398 15.98 6.23 -8.10
CA TRP A 398 17.19 6.11 -7.31
C TRP A 398 18.45 6.20 -8.16
N TYR A 399 18.49 5.44 -9.26
CA TYR A 399 19.67 5.35 -10.12
C TYR A 399 19.97 6.70 -10.79
N PHE A 400 18.98 7.33 -11.44
CA PHE A 400 19.16 8.62 -12.08
C PHE A 400 19.56 9.72 -11.11
N PHE A 401 18.94 9.75 -9.91
CA PHE A 401 19.34 10.68 -8.86
C PHE A 401 20.78 10.44 -8.41
N ARG A 402 21.18 9.18 -8.17
CA ARG A 402 22.51 8.81 -7.70
C ARG A 402 23.62 9.23 -8.66
N ILE A 403 23.40 9.10 -9.97
CA ILE A 403 24.39 9.49 -10.99
C ILE A 403 24.30 10.98 -11.36
N GLY A 404 23.42 11.76 -10.71
CA GLY A 404 23.23 13.18 -10.98
C GLY A 404 22.55 13.48 -12.32
N ASN A 405 21.87 12.51 -12.93
CA ASN A 405 21.17 12.70 -14.20
C ASN A 405 19.73 13.17 -13.96
N TYR A 406 19.59 14.43 -13.52
CA TYR A 406 18.31 15.02 -13.14
C TYR A 406 17.33 15.19 -14.31
N GLN A 407 17.84 15.33 -15.54
CA GLN A 407 17.00 15.42 -16.74
C GLN A 407 16.24 14.10 -16.99
N GLU A 408 16.91 12.96 -16.87
CA GLU A 408 16.26 11.66 -17.02
C GLU A 408 15.35 11.33 -15.84
N LEU A 409 15.71 11.77 -14.62
CA LEU A 409 14.84 11.68 -13.45
C LEU A 409 13.52 12.44 -13.65
N GLU A 410 13.56 13.67 -14.16
CA GLU A 410 12.36 14.48 -14.43
C GLU A 410 11.42 13.80 -15.45
N LYS A 411 11.99 13.28 -16.55
CA LYS A 411 11.23 12.50 -17.54
C LYS A 411 10.58 11.27 -16.91
N LEU A 412 11.34 10.53 -16.09
CA LEU A 412 10.84 9.34 -15.41
C LEU A 412 9.66 9.66 -14.49
N LEU A 413 9.77 10.75 -13.71
CA LEU A 413 8.73 11.16 -12.77
C LEU A 413 7.45 11.66 -13.47
N SER A 414 7.60 12.21 -14.67
CA SER A 414 6.48 12.58 -15.56
C SER A 414 5.81 11.33 -16.12
N MET A 415 6.58 10.38 -16.66
CA MET A 415 6.07 9.09 -17.15
C MET A 415 5.35 8.30 -16.04
N ALA A 416 5.90 8.30 -14.81
CA ALA A 416 5.26 7.67 -13.66
C ALA A 416 3.87 8.27 -13.38
N GLN A 417 3.72 9.60 -13.50
CA GLN A 417 2.44 10.28 -13.34
C GLN A 417 1.44 9.89 -14.43
N GLU A 418 1.88 9.89 -15.69
CA GLU A 418 1.05 9.50 -16.85
C GLU A 418 0.53 8.06 -16.72
N ASN A 419 1.37 7.16 -16.19
CA ASN A 419 1.02 5.77 -15.95
C ASN A 419 0.31 5.51 -14.61
N ASN A 420 -0.06 6.56 -13.86
CA ASN A 420 -0.71 6.48 -12.55
C ASN A 420 0.08 5.61 -11.53
N ILE A 421 1.40 5.70 -11.57
CA ILE A 421 2.29 5.01 -10.63
C ILE A 421 2.37 5.83 -9.34
N GLU A 422 1.55 5.45 -8.38
CA GLU A 422 1.56 6.01 -7.03
C GLU A 422 2.49 5.20 -6.14
N TYR A 423 3.76 5.62 -6.06
CA TYR A 423 4.73 4.99 -5.18
C TYR A 423 5.35 6.03 -4.24
N PRO A 424 5.26 5.88 -2.90
CA PRO A 424 5.66 6.94 -1.96
C PRO A 424 7.08 7.46 -2.18
N SER A 425 8.04 6.60 -2.55
CA SER A 425 9.41 7.06 -2.77
C SER A 425 9.55 7.98 -4.00
N LEU A 426 8.64 7.93 -4.97
CA LEU A 426 8.71 8.82 -6.14
C LEU A 426 8.41 10.26 -5.73
N LEU A 427 7.56 10.46 -4.72
CA LEU A 427 7.35 11.76 -4.09
C LEU A 427 8.65 12.30 -3.48
N LEU A 428 9.41 11.43 -2.82
CA LEU A 428 10.72 11.77 -2.27
C LEU A 428 11.70 12.20 -3.37
N TYR A 429 11.76 11.49 -4.49
CA TYR A 429 12.63 11.86 -5.62
C TYR A 429 12.17 13.15 -6.33
N ARG A 430 10.87 13.45 -6.38
CA ARG A 430 10.37 14.76 -6.83
C ARG A 430 10.85 15.87 -5.91
N ALA A 431 10.79 15.67 -4.60
CA ALA A 431 11.31 16.64 -3.66
C ALA A 431 12.82 16.84 -3.83
N PHE A 432 13.58 15.77 -4.03
CA PHE A 432 15.02 15.87 -4.28
C PHE A 432 15.34 16.61 -5.58
N LEU A 433 14.61 16.34 -6.66
CA LEU A 433 14.74 17.07 -7.91
C LEU A 433 14.48 18.57 -7.72
N ALA A 434 13.39 18.92 -7.02
CA ALA A 434 13.07 20.31 -6.69
C ALA A 434 14.18 20.97 -5.83
N MET A 435 14.80 20.24 -4.90
CA MET A 435 15.93 20.74 -4.11
C MET A 435 17.17 21.05 -4.96
N GLU A 436 17.45 20.22 -5.96
CA GLU A 436 18.59 20.41 -6.89
C GLU A 436 18.33 21.53 -7.90
N GLN A 437 17.06 21.74 -8.29
CA GLN A 437 16.63 22.87 -9.12
C GLN A 437 16.54 24.20 -8.33
N GLY A 438 16.67 24.17 -7.01
CA GLY A 438 16.55 25.36 -6.14
C GLY A 438 15.11 25.74 -5.78
N ASN A 439 14.11 24.93 -6.16
CA ASN A 439 12.69 25.09 -5.84
C ASN A 439 12.40 24.62 -4.39
N LEU A 440 13.04 25.26 -3.41
CA LEU A 440 13.04 24.82 -2.02
C LEU A 440 11.64 24.82 -1.36
N SER A 441 10.75 25.72 -1.78
CA SER A 441 9.37 25.77 -1.26
C SER A 441 8.54 24.57 -1.71
N GLU A 442 8.69 24.14 -2.96
CA GLU A 442 8.01 22.95 -3.49
C GLU A 442 8.55 21.69 -2.82
N ALA A 443 9.89 21.58 -2.71
CA ALA A 443 10.51 20.47 -2.02
C ALA A 443 10.04 20.32 -0.56
N GLU A 444 9.88 21.44 0.17
CA GLU A 444 9.35 21.45 1.54
C GLU A 444 7.93 20.90 1.59
N GLN A 445 7.04 21.32 0.68
CA GLN A 445 5.66 20.82 0.60
C GLN A 445 5.59 19.33 0.26
N LEU A 446 6.43 18.88 -0.69
CA LEU A 446 6.49 17.46 -1.09
C LEU A 446 6.99 16.58 0.07
N LEU A 447 8.00 17.03 0.82
CA LEU A 447 8.49 16.29 1.98
C LEU A 447 7.51 16.34 3.17
N ALA A 448 6.80 17.45 3.37
CA ALA A 448 5.80 17.57 4.43
C ALA A 448 4.56 16.69 4.21
N SER A 449 4.22 16.40 2.94
CA SER A 449 3.14 15.47 2.60
C SER A 449 3.58 14.00 2.59
N TYR A 450 4.88 13.72 2.73
CA TYR A 450 5.41 12.37 2.82
C TYR A 450 5.26 11.82 4.24
N HIS A 451 4.38 10.83 4.43
CA HIS A 451 4.07 10.23 5.73
C HIS A 451 4.95 9.01 6.12
N GLY A 452 6.04 8.75 5.40
CA GLY A 452 6.92 7.63 5.77
C GLY A 452 7.78 7.96 7.01
N GLU A 453 7.87 7.01 7.95
CA GLU A 453 8.62 7.11 9.22
C GLU A 453 10.15 7.04 9.05
N ALA A 454 10.66 7.37 7.86
CA ALA A 454 12.07 7.22 7.57
C ALA A 454 12.86 8.47 7.97
N TRP A 455 13.99 8.27 8.65
CA TRP A 455 14.90 9.34 9.10
C TRP A 455 15.32 10.33 8.00
N TYR A 456 15.34 9.89 6.73
CA TYR A 456 15.76 10.74 5.62
C TYR A 456 14.75 11.87 5.33
N THR A 457 13.47 11.72 5.69
CA THR A 457 12.47 12.77 5.48
C THR A 457 12.76 14.01 6.34
N PRO A 458 12.83 13.91 7.68
CA PRO A 458 13.23 15.04 8.52
C PRO A 458 14.66 15.52 8.22
N ALA A 459 15.60 14.64 7.86
CA ALA A 459 16.95 15.07 7.49
C ALA A 459 16.99 15.95 6.22
N ASN A 460 16.16 15.65 5.22
CA ASN A 460 16.08 16.47 4.01
C ASN A 460 15.30 17.77 4.24
N LEU A 461 14.26 17.76 5.08
CA LEU A 461 13.61 19.00 5.55
C LEU A 461 14.61 19.90 6.29
N ALA A 462 15.45 19.34 7.15
CA ALA A 462 16.52 20.07 7.82
C ALA A 462 17.48 20.73 6.82
N LYS A 463 17.90 20.02 5.77
CA LYS A 463 18.73 20.56 4.68
C LYS A 463 18.05 21.73 3.95
N ILE A 464 16.73 21.67 3.75
CA ILE A 464 15.96 22.79 3.18
C ILE A 464 15.94 23.98 4.13
N TYR A 465 15.67 23.76 5.42
CA TYR A 465 15.70 24.81 6.43
C TYR A 465 17.08 25.47 6.53
N GLU A 466 18.14 24.67 6.44
CA GLU A 466 19.52 25.16 6.42
C GLU A 466 19.78 26.04 5.20
N LYS A 467 19.43 25.58 3.98
CA LYS A 467 19.58 26.34 2.73
C LYS A 467 18.75 27.63 2.71
N THR A 468 17.65 27.67 3.43
CA THR A 468 16.76 28.84 3.56
C THR A 468 17.06 29.69 4.80
N TYR A 469 18.22 29.48 5.47
CA TYR A 469 18.66 30.21 6.66
C TYR A 469 17.72 30.13 7.87
N ARG A 470 16.81 29.16 7.91
CA ARG A 470 15.96 28.81 9.06
C ARG A 470 16.72 27.86 10.00
N ILE A 471 17.93 28.25 10.39
CA ILE A 471 18.91 27.37 11.05
C ILE A 471 18.40 26.70 12.34
N PRO A 472 17.64 27.37 13.24
CA PRO A 472 17.08 26.70 14.42
C PRO A 472 16.16 25.52 14.08
N LYS A 473 15.32 25.66 13.03
CA LYS A 473 14.48 24.55 12.55
C LYS A 473 15.31 23.42 11.94
N ALA A 474 16.40 23.76 11.23
CA ALA A 474 17.30 22.75 10.69
C ALA A 474 17.89 21.87 11.81
N ILE A 475 18.30 22.47 12.94
CA ILE A 475 18.81 21.73 14.11
C ILE A 475 17.74 20.77 14.66
N GLU A 476 16.52 21.27 14.90
CA GLU A 476 15.39 20.46 15.40
C GLU A 476 15.14 19.24 14.49
N TYR A 477 15.07 19.45 13.18
CA TYR A 477 14.78 18.38 12.23
C TYR A 477 15.95 17.40 12.04
N TYR A 478 17.21 17.85 12.11
CA TYR A 478 18.35 16.92 12.12
C TYR A 478 18.38 16.06 13.39
N GLN A 479 18.03 16.62 14.55
CA GLN A 479 17.91 15.87 15.80
C GLN A 479 16.74 14.89 15.76
N LEU A 480 15.58 15.30 15.23
CA LEU A 480 14.45 14.41 14.99
C LEU A 480 14.83 13.26 14.07
N ALA A 481 15.53 13.55 12.96
CA ALA A 481 16.04 12.51 12.07
C ALA A 481 16.96 11.52 12.81
N ALA A 482 17.87 12.02 13.64
CA ALA A 482 18.78 11.17 14.41
C ALA A 482 18.03 10.27 15.41
N SER A 483 16.88 10.70 15.94
CA SER A 483 16.05 9.90 16.85
C SER A 483 15.40 8.67 16.19
N PHE A 484 15.25 8.67 14.86
CA PHE A 484 14.71 7.54 14.09
C PHE A 484 15.79 6.56 13.60
N VAL A 485 17.07 6.87 13.81
CA VAL A 485 18.19 6.10 13.28
C VAL A 485 18.72 5.10 14.31
N HIS A 486 18.77 3.83 13.92
CA HIS A 486 19.41 2.77 14.71
C HIS A 486 20.89 2.57 14.35
N ASN A 487 21.32 3.01 13.16
CA ASN A 487 22.70 2.86 12.70
C ASN A 487 23.58 4.02 13.23
N PRO A 488 24.60 3.75 14.06
CA PRO A 488 25.43 4.79 14.67
C PRO A 488 26.22 5.63 13.65
N VAL A 489 26.59 5.07 12.49
CA VAL A 489 27.29 5.80 11.41
C VAL A 489 26.39 6.86 10.80
N ILE A 490 25.11 6.55 10.59
CA ILE A 490 24.14 7.51 10.05
C ILE A 490 23.83 8.57 11.11
N ALA A 491 23.60 8.17 12.36
CA ALA A 491 23.34 9.10 13.46
C ALA A 491 24.52 10.08 13.64
N SER A 492 25.77 9.59 13.57
CA SER A 492 26.98 10.41 13.58
C SER A 492 26.96 11.51 12.51
N ARG A 493 26.60 11.17 11.26
CA ARG A 493 26.50 12.16 10.17
C ARG A 493 25.42 13.22 10.42
N LEU A 494 24.32 12.84 11.06
CA LEU A 494 23.26 13.80 11.40
C LEU A 494 23.71 14.77 12.50
N TYR A 495 24.41 14.30 13.53
CA TYR A 495 24.98 15.17 14.57
C TYR A 495 26.11 16.06 14.05
N GLU A 496 26.86 15.60 13.04
CA GLU A 496 27.79 16.45 12.30
C GLU A 496 27.06 17.64 11.62
N GLN A 497 25.91 17.39 10.98
CA GLN A 497 25.09 18.48 10.41
C GLN A 497 24.51 19.42 11.48
N VAL A 498 24.14 18.89 12.67
CA VAL A 498 23.75 19.72 13.82
C VAL A 498 24.89 20.64 14.25
N GLY A 499 26.11 20.11 14.35
CA GLY A 499 27.31 20.91 14.65
C GLY A 499 27.56 22.00 13.62
N HIS A 500 27.37 21.68 12.33
CA HIS A 500 27.47 22.65 11.25
C HIS A 500 26.45 23.78 11.38
N CYS A 501 25.21 23.46 11.74
CA CYS A 501 24.16 24.44 11.98
C CYS A 501 24.48 25.34 13.19
N TYR A 502 24.98 24.79 14.30
CA TYR A 502 25.40 25.60 15.45
C TYR A 502 26.57 26.53 15.11
N ARG A 503 27.51 26.09 14.27
CA ARG A 503 28.60 26.93 13.77
C ARG A 503 28.07 28.11 12.95
N LYS A 504 27.05 27.90 12.09
CA LYS A 504 26.38 28.98 11.33
C LYS A 504 25.64 30.00 12.21
N LEU A 505 25.35 29.65 13.47
CA LEU A 505 24.74 30.53 14.46
C LEU A 505 25.77 31.18 15.39
N ASP A 506 27.08 31.05 15.12
CA ASP A 506 28.18 31.49 15.98
C ASP A 506 28.14 30.89 17.41
N LYS A 507 27.51 29.72 17.57
CA LYS A 507 27.44 28.97 18.84
C LYS A 507 28.55 27.93 18.92
N ALA A 508 29.79 28.40 19.01
CA ALA A 508 30.99 27.55 18.94
C ALA A 508 31.01 26.41 19.97
N SER A 509 30.55 26.65 21.21
CA SER A 509 30.48 25.62 22.26
C SER A 509 29.48 24.50 21.94
N ASP A 510 28.33 24.84 21.37
CA ASP A 510 27.29 23.87 20.96
C ASP A 510 27.73 23.07 19.73
N ALA A 511 28.39 23.75 18.78
CA ALA A 511 28.98 23.11 17.61
C ALA A 511 30.03 22.07 18.01
N ARG A 512 30.97 22.44 18.89
CA ARG A 512 32.01 21.53 19.42
C ARG A 512 31.37 20.29 20.07
N ARG A 513 30.39 20.48 20.96
CA ARG A 513 29.69 19.34 21.62
C ARG A 513 29.02 18.40 20.62
N SER A 514 28.42 18.94 19.56
CA SER A 514 27.75 18.15 18.53
C SER A 514 28.76 17.32 17.71
N TYR A 515 29.89 17.89 17.35
CA TYR A 515 30.96 17.17 16.64
C TYR A 515 31.64 16.11 17.52
N GLU A 516 31.87 16.40 18.80
CA GLU A 516 32.38 15.41 19.77
C GLU A 516 31.43 14.22 19.89
N TYR A 517 30.11 14.48 20.00
CA TYR A 517 29.11 13.42 20.04
C TYR A 517 29.05 12.61 18.74
N ALA A 518 29.19 13.26 17.58
CA ALA A 518 29.28 12.57 16.30
C ALA A 518 30.47 11.59 16.26
N LEU A 519 31.63 11.95 16.83
CA LEU A 519 32.80 11.08 16.92
C LEU A 519 32.66 9.96 17.97
N GLN A 520 31.91 10.20 19.06
CA GLN A 520 31.58 9.13 20.01
C GLN A 520 30.73 8.03 19.34
N LEU A 521 29.80 8.42 18.46
CA LEU A 521 28.98 7.47 17.70
C LEU A 521 29.76 6.77 16.59
N ASN A 522 30.65 7.49 15.90
CA ASN A 522 31.51 6.95 14.86
C ASN A 522 32.87 7.67 14.85
N PRO A 523 33.91 7.04 15.42
CA PRO A 523 35.27 7.60 15.44
C PRO A 523 35.84 7.92 14.06
N ASP A 524 35.35 7.26 13.00
CA ASP A 524 35.79 7.44 11.62
C ASP A 524 35.08 8.61 10.89
N ASN A 525 34.31 9.45 11.60
CA ASN A 525 33.69 10.64 11.00
C ASN A 525 34.74 11.76 10.79
N ILE A 526 35.47 11.67 9.68
CA ILE A 526 36.55 12.60 9.29
C ILE A 526 36.05 14.05 9.25
N THR A 527 34.83 14.31 8.77
CA THR A 527 34.29 15.68 8.69
C THR A 527 34.13 16.29 10.08
N ALA A 528 33.60 15.53 11.05
CA ALA A 528 33.49 15.99 12.43
C ALA A 528 34.86 16.20 13.09
N ALA A 529 35.81 15.28 12.88
CA ALA A 529 37.18 15.40 13.37
C ALA A 529 37.88 16.67 12.84
N PHE A 530 37.77 16.92 11.53
CA PHE A 530 38.34 18.11 10.91
C PHE A 530 37.69 19.40 11.43
N ALA A 531 36.37 19.41 11.63
CA ALA A 531 35.67 20.56 12.20
C ALA A 531 36.13 20.88 13.64
N LEU A 532 36.42 19.86 14.46
CA LEU A 532 36.96 20.05 15.80
C LEU A 532 38.38 20.62 15.79
N GLN A 533 39.24 20.09 14.91
CA GLN A 533 40.60 20.60 14.75
C GLN A 533 40.62 22.10 14.41
N GLN A 534 39.68 22.56 13.58
CA GLN A 534 39.56 23.98 13.27
C GLN A 534 39.30 24.84 14.51
N PHE A 535 38.49 24.38 15.49
CA PHE A 535 38.25 25.14 16.71
C PHE A 535 39.50 25.25 17.61
N ASP A 536 40.42 24.29 17.54
CA ASP A 536 41.64 24.32 18.34
C ASP A 536 42.72 25.23 17.74
N LEU A 537 42.69 25.49 16.43
CA LEU A 537 43.63 26.40 15.75
C LEU A 537 43.36 27.89 16.01
N TYR A 538 42.18 28.25 16.49
CA TYR A 538 41.79 29.64 16.78
C TYR A 538 41.76 29.96 18.28
N ARG A 539 42.34 29.10 19.12
CA ARG A 539 42.66 29.39 20.53
C ARG A 539 44.06 29.98 20.63
#